data_AF-A0A7C1CXK6-F1
#
_entry.id   AF-A0A7C1CXK6-F1
#
_cell.length_a   1.000
_cell.length_b   1.000
_cell.length_c   1.000
_cell.angle_alpha   90.00
_cell.angle_beta   90.00
_cell.angle_gamma   90.00
#
_symmetry.space_group_name_H-M   'P 1'
#
loop_
_entity.id
_entity.type
_entity.pdbx_description
1 polymer ?
#
loop_
_entity_poly.entity_id
_entity_poly.type
_entity_poly.pdbx_seq_one_letter_code
_entity_poly.pdbx_strand_id
1 'polypeptide(L)'
;MRRLLIALFVLLLTCSALSMEYERKDTIVVDSSGNARISRVESAPPSALASLYRIHWEYVEKFGEEQDFFSQASTELKFVLPGNSVWNSVSLRSVNEAFSRSMEGQIDSFSAYDKSSDIWSISTGPSEKLMEEYFEFIFSQMMFQTMFLESLEKPSKEFQGEFNDGAISHKKTTEVILPEGAEIVNADELDGMNWIVDFGGGSVMSASLSVSDNALVLTEQLHISLSRPSAFLDHRGEFIMSLYNYARFRSTVSLKGRFLFPVRYARNPGPTTGQAISIRISPDLNCRQKWRFP
;
A
#
# COMPACT_ATOMS: atom_id res chain seq x y z
N MET A 1 -13.91 -8.03 45.83
CA MET A 1 -13.92 -8.61 44.47
C MET A 1 -14.31 -7.62 43.37
N ARG A 2 -15.46 -6.92 43.44
CA ARG A 2 -15.90 -5.97 42.38
C ARG A 2 -14.91 -4.84 42.05
N ARG A 3 -14.23 -4.27 43.05
CA ARG A 3 -13.18 -3.24 42.85
C ARG A 3 -11.89 -3.78 42.22
N LEU A 4 -11.58 -5.06 42.43
CA LEU A 4 -10.40 -5.72 41.88
C LEU A 4 -10.63 -6.12 40.41
N LEU A 5 -11.85 -6.53 40.06
CA LEU A 5 -12.28 -6.74 38.67
C LEU A 5 -12.32 -5.43 37.87
N ILE A 6 -12.79 -4.32 38.46
CA ILE A 6 -12.75 -3.01 37.79
C ILE A 6 -11.31 -2.53 37.60
N ALA A 7 -10.43 -2.70 38.60
CA ALA A 7 -9.02 -2.37 38.45
C ALA A 7 -8.32 -3.26 37.39
N LEU A 8 -8.63 -4.55 37.33
CA LEU A 8 -8.09 -5.47 36.31
C LEU A 8 -8.63 -5.12 34.91
N PHE A 9 -9.90 -4.73 34.79
CA PHE A 9 -10.51 -4.31 33.52
C PHE A 9 -9.95 -2.97 33.04
N VAL A 10 -9.70 -2.02 33.96
CA VAL A 10 -9.00 -0.77 33.66
C VAL A 10 -7.54 -1.03 33.29
N LEU A 11 -6.84 -1.92 34.01
CA LEU A 11 -5.46 -2.32 33.70
C LEU A 11 -5.36 -3.00 32.32
N LEU A 12 -6.30 -3.92 32.01
CA LEU A 12 -6.40 -4.58 30.71
C LEU A 12 -6.76 -3.60 29.58
N LEU A 13 -7.63 -2.61 29.84
CA LEU A 13 -7.93 -1.54 28.88
C LEU A 13 -6.76 -0.56 28.68
N THR A 14 -5.91 -0.36 29.69
CA THR A 14 -4.71 0.48 29.57
C THR A 14 -3.50 -0.28 29.01
N CYS A 15 -3.47 -1.61 29.10
CA CYS A 15 -2.42 -2.46 28.52
C CYS A 15 -2.59 -2.69 27.01
N SER A 16 -3.72 -2.30 26.41
CA SER A 16 -3.96 -2.43 24.97
C SER A 16 -3.29 -1.34 24.12
N ALA A 17 -2.56 -0.39 24.71
CA ALA A 17 -2.09 0.82 24.03
C ALA A 17 -0.57 0.84 23.77
N LEU A 18 0.13 -0.27 23.96
CA LEU A 18 1.58 -0.36 23.80
C LEU A 18 1.91 -1.59 22.94
N SER A 19 1.81 -1.44 21.62
CA SER A 19 2.25 -2.41 20.64
C SER A 19 2.87 -1.66 19.46
N MET A 20 3.90 -2.22 18.82
CA MET A 20 4.49 -1.64 17.61
C MET A 20 3.58 -1.96 16.41
N GLU A 21 2.42 -1.31 16.41
CA GLU A 21 1.40 -1.46 15.39
C GLU A 21 1.46 -0.32 14.37
N TYR A 22 1.28 -0.67 13.11
CA TYR A 22 1.09 0.28 12.02
C TYR A 22 -0.17 -0.08 11.27
N GLU A 23 -1.10 0.85 11.19
CA GLU A 23 -2.33 0.69 10.41
C GLU A 23 -2.32 1.62 9.21
N ARG A 24 -2.72 1.08 8.06
CA ARG A 24 -2.96 1.82 6.82
C ARG A 24 -4.34 1.48 6.29
N LYS A 25 -5.06 2.50 5.86
CA LYS A 25 -6.28 2.37 5.05
C LYS A 25 -6.12 3.12 3.73
N ASP A 26 -6.24 2.38 2.63
CA ASP A 26 -6.34 2.93 1.28
C ASP A 26 -7.80 2.83 0.83
N THR A 27 -8.41 3.95 0.43
CA THR A 27 -9.75 3.98 -0.17
C THR A 27 -9.64 4.43 -1.62
N ILE A 28 -10.06 3.57 -2.54
CA ILE A 28 -9.94 3.76 -3.97
C ILE A 28 -11.34 3.85 -4.55
N VAL A 29 -11.71 5.01 -5.07
CA VAL A 29 -13.03 5.23 -5.68
C VAL A 29 -12.87 5.26 -7.18
N VAL A 30 -13.39 4.22 -7.84
CA VAL A 30 -13.32 4.05 -9.31
C VAL A 30 -14.43 4.86 -9.97
N ASP A 31 -14.12 5.51 -11.09
CA ASP A 31 -15.09 6.22 -11.91
C ASP A 31 -15.52 5.42 -13.16
N SER A 32 -16.52 5.91 -13.89
CA SER A 32 -17.05 5.25 -15.09
C SER A 32 -16.10 5.26 -16.29
N SER A 33 -14.99 5.99 -16.22
CA SER A 33 -13.92 5.97 -17.23
C SER A 33 -12.85 4.91 -16.92
N GLY A 34 -12.92 4.29 -15.75
CA GLY A 34 -11.99 3.28 -15.27
C GLY A 34 -10.73 3.84 -14.62
N ASN A 35 -10.68 5.15 -14.38
CA ASN A 35 -9.69 5.76 -13.50
C ASN A 35 -10.19 5.71 -12.05
N ALA A 36 -9.32 6.04 -11.09
CA ALA A 36 -9.70 6.09 -9.69
C ALA A 36 -9.11 7.28 -8.95
N ARG A 37 -9.79 7.70 -7.89
CA ARG A 37 -9.22 8.55 -6.85
C ARG A 37 -8.76 7.67 -5.70
N ILE A 38 -7.63 8.00 -5.08
CA ILE A 38 -7.11 7.26 -3.93
C ILE A 38 -6.90 8.21 -2.75
N SER A 39 -7.42 7.82 -1.60
CA SER A 39 -7.04 8.39 -0.31
C SER A 39 -6.30 7.33 0.49
N ARG A 40 -5.24 7.73 1.19
CA ARG A 40 -4.47 6.88 2.08
C ARG A 40 -4.39 7.53 3.45
N VAL A 41 -4.71 6.78 4.48
CA VAL A 41 -4.51 7.17 5.87
C VAL A 41 -3.60 6.15 6.53
N GLU A 42 -2.57 6.64 7.20
CA GLU A 42 -1.61 5.84 7.94
C GLU A 42 -1.58 6.29 9.39
N SER A 43 -1.33 5.36 10.30
CA SER A 43 -1.21 5.67 11.71
C SER A 43 -0.34 4.65 12.46
N ALA A 44 0.32 5.13 13.50
CA ALA A 44 0.98 4.29 14.50
C ALA A 44 0.71 4.90 15.89
N PRO A 45 0.28 4.11 16.88
CA PRO A 45 0.11 4.58 18.25
C PRO A 45 1.48 4.92 18.87
N PRO A 46 1.51 5.64 20.00
CA PRO A 46 2.75 6.02 20.66
C PRO A 46 3.66 4.79 20.91
N SER A 47 4.83 4.80 20.27
CA SER A 47 5.80 3.71 20.25
C SER A 47 7.10 4.16 19.60
N ALA A 48 8.15 3.33 19.70
CA ALA A 48 9.40 3.53 18.97
C ALA A 48 9.16 3.66 17.44
N LEU A 49 8.17 2.94 16.90
CA LEU A 49 7.80 3.00 15.49
C LEU A 49 7.17 4.35 15.11
N ALA A 50 6.27 4.89 15.94
CA ALA A 50 5.72 6.23 15.72
C ALA A 50 6.80 7.31 15.82
N SER A 51 7.74 7.18 16.77
CA SER A 51 8.90 8.05 16.89
C SER A 51 9.79 8.00 15.64
N LEU A 52 10.07 6.81 15.09
CA LEU A 52 10.80 6.65 13.83
C LEU A 52 10.11 7.37 12.66
N TYR A 53 8.79 7.18 12.50
CA TYR A 53 8.04 7.84 11.43
C TYR A 53 8.01 9.35 11.57
N ARG A 54 7.92 9.87 12.80
CA ARG A 54 7.99 11.31 13.08
C ARG A 54 9.37 11.88 12.75
N ILE A 55 10.45 11.24 13.17
CA ILE A 55 11.82 11.66 12.85
C ILE A 55 12.03 11.71 11.33
N HIS A 56 11.54 10.69 10.61
CA HIS A 56 11.61 10.65 9.15
C HIS A 56 10.79 11.79 8.52
N TRP A 57 9.60 12.09 9.03
CA TRP A 57 8.79 13.22 8.55
C TRP A 57 9.47 14.57 8.79
N GLU A 58 9.98 14.83 9.99
CA GLU A 58 10.70 16.07 10.32
C GLU A 58 11.93 16.28 9.43
N TYR A 59 12.63 15.20 9.10
CA TYR A 59 13.72 15.23 8.13
C TYR A 59 13.21 15.70 6.76
N VAL A 60 12.16 15.07 6.23
CA VAL A 60 11.64 15.39 4.91
C VAL A 60 11.09 16.83 4.83
N GLU A 61 10.33 17.29 5.83
CA GLU A 61 9.83 18.69 5.87
C GLU A 61 10.98 19.69 5.86
N LYS A 62 12.05 19.41 6.61
CA LYS A 62 13.21 20.29 6.69
C LYS A 62 13.94 20.43 5.37
N PHE A 63 13.98 19.38 4.56
CA PHE A 63 14.71 19.35 3.29
C PHE A 63 13.81 19.55 2.05
N GLY A 64 12.49 19.60 2.22
CA GLY A 64 11.53 19.75 1.13
C GLY A 64 11.45 18.53 0.22
N GLU A 65 11.75 17.34 0.73
CA GLU A 65 11.82 16.08 -0.01
C GLU A 65 10.48 15.34 -0.02
N GLU A 66 9.35 16.06 0.01
CA GLU A 66 8.00 15.45 0.06
C GLU A 66 7.75 14.46 -1.11
N GLN A 67 8.43 14.69 -2.24
CA GLN A 67 8.40 13.80 -3.40
C GLN A 67 8.89 12.38 -3.08
N ASP A 68 9.77 12.21 -2.09
CA ASP A 68 10.24 10.89 -1.68
C ASP A 68 9.11 10.08 -1.05
N PHE A 69 8.16 10.72 -0.37
CA PHE A 69 6.98 10.04 0.13
C PHE A 69 6.04 9.61 -0.98
N PHE A 70 5.81 10.48 -1.96
CA PHE A 70 5.00 10.11 -3.12
C PHE A 70 5.64 8.98 -3.92
N SER A 71 6.97 8.97 -4.02
CA SER A 71 7.74 7.90 -4.63
C SER A 71 7.60 6.57 -3.86
N GLN A 72 7.78 6.59 -2.53
CA GLN A 72 7.59 5.41 -1.68
C GLN A 72 6.16 4.87 -1.74
N ALA A 73 5.17 5.77 -1.62
CA ALA A 73 3.76 5.42 -1.68
C ALA A 73 3.37 4.80 -3.03
N SER A 74 3.90 5.35 -4.14
CA SER A 74 3.69 4.80 -5.49
C SER A 74 4.42 3.48 -5.71
N THR A 75 5.62 3.33 -5.14
CA THR A 75 6.42 2.10 -5.23
C THR A 75 5.73 0.93 -4.55
N GLU A 76 5.04 1.15 -3.44
CA GLU A 76 4.22 0.09 -2.82
C GLU A 76 3.01 -0.27 -3.68
N LEU A 77 2.30 0.73 -4.20
CA LEU A 77 1.07 0.49 -4.95
C LEU A 77 1.29 -0.21 -6.28
N LYS A 78 2.38 0.09 -7.00
CA LYS A 78 2.67 -0.53 -8.31
C LYS A 78 2.80 -2.06 -8.28
N PHE A 79 3.05 -2.64 -7.10
CA PHE A 79 3.15 -4.09 -6.95
C PHE A 79 1.81 -4.76 -6.65
N VAL A 80 0.81 -4.01 -6.19
CA VAL A 80 -0.48 -4.57 -5.77
C VAL A 80 -1.61 -4.13 -6.67
N LEU A 81 -1.56 -2.89 -7.17
CA LEU A 81 -2.62 -2.24 -7.90
C LEU A 81 -2.23 -1.99 -9.35
N PRO A 82 -3.21 -2.06 -10.28
CA PRO A 82 -3.01 -1.68 -11.66
C PRO A 82 -2.96 -0.14 -11.82
N GLY A 83 -2.38 0.30 -12.92
CA GLY A 83 -2.33 1.72 -13.29
C GLY A 83 -1.15 2.46 -12.70
N ASN A 84 -1.12 3.78 -12.92
CA ASN A 84 -0.09 4.67 -12.41
C ASN A 84 -0.67 5.63 -11.38
N SER A 85 -0.13 5.62 -10.16
CA SER A 85 -0.55 6.53 -9.10
C SER A 85 0.16 7.88 -9.21
N VAL A 86 -0.61 8.96 -9.09
CA VAL A 86 -0.12 10.33 -8.98
C VAL A 86 -0.68 10.93 -7.70
N TRP A 87 0.19 11.39 -6.81
CA TRP A 87 -0.18 11.98 -5.54
C TRP A 87 -0.22 13.50 -5.66
N ASN A 88 -1.26 14.09 -5.06
CA ASN A 88 -1.56 15.52 -5.17
C ASN A 88 -1.32 16.26 -3.85
N SER A 89 -1.43 15.56 -2.72
CA SER A 89 -1.22 16.16 -1.41
C SER A 89 -0.82 15.11 -0.36
N VAL A 90 -0.13 15.62 0.67
CA VAL A 90 0.18 14.91 1.90
C VAL A 90 -0.06 15.86 3.07
N SER A 91 -0.54 15.31 4.19
CA SER A 91 -0.69 16.05 5.44
C SER A 91 -0.34 15.16 6.62
N LEU A 92 0.37 15.72 7.60
CA LEU A 92 0.66 15.05 8.86
C LEU A 92 -0.28 15.57 9.95
N ARG A 93 -0.75 14.66 10.79
CA ARG A 93 -1.40 14.97 12.06
C ARG A 93 -0.72 14.17 13.17
N SER A 94 -0.02 14.84 14.07
CA SER A 94 0.45 14.22 15.31
C SER A 94 -0.45 14.63 16.47
N VAL A 95 -0.93 13.65 17.24
CA VAL A 95 -1.72 13.85 18.45
C VAL A 95 -1.11 12.97 19.53
N ASN A 96 -0.68 13.56 20.64
CA ASN A 96 -0.18 12.84 21.82
C ASN A 96 0.85 11.74 21.48
N GLU A 97 1.92 12.10 20.77
CA GLU A 97 3.03 11.20 20.37
C GLU A 97 2.67 10.11 19.36
N ALA A 98 1.39 9.97 18.97
CA ALA A 98 1.01 9.15 17.84
C ALA A 98 1.43 9.78 16.51
N PHE A 99 1.70 8.92 15.54
CA PHE A 99 1.89 9.28 14.14
C PHE A 99 0.57 9.09 13.39
N SER A 100 0.17 10.07 12.59
CA SER A 100 -0.87 9.89 11.58
C SER A 100 -0.59 10.75 10.35
N ARG A 101 -0.81 10.17 9.17
CA ARG A 101 -0.56 10.82 7.88
C ARG A 101 -1.69 10.52 6.92
N SER A 102 -2.12 11.53 6.17
CA SER A 102 -3.11 11.39 5.10
C SER A 102 -2.53 11.85 3.78
N MET A 103 -2.79 11.10 2.71
CA MET A 103 -2.39 11.40 1.33
C MET A 103 -3.58 11.25 0.40
N GLU A 104 -3.63 12.09 -0.64
CA GLU A 104 -4.67 12.04 -1.67
C GLU A 104 -4.02 12.05 -3.06
N GLY A 105 -4.64 11.32 -3.98
CA GLY A 105 -4.11 11.15 -5.33
C GLY A 105 -5.14 10.58 -6.31
N GLN A 106 -4.63 10.21 -7.48
CA GLN A 106 -5.38 9.54 -8.53
C GLN A 106 -4.59 8.34 -9.06
N ILE A 107 -5.32 7.37 -9.62
CA ILE A 107 -4.74 6.23 -10.33
C ILE A 107 -5.33 6.22 -11.73
N ASP A 108 -4.46 6.45 -12.71
CA ASP A 108 -4.84 6.41 -14.10
C ASP A 108 -4.86 4.96 -14.60
N SER A 109 -5.87 4.60 -15.38
CA SER A 109 -6.04 3.24 -15.94
C SER A 109 -6.12 2.14 -14.87
N PHE A 110 -6.83 2.40 -13.78
CA PHE A 110 -7.04 1.43 -12.69
C PHE A 110 -7.86 0.20 -13.14
N SER A 111 -8.73 0.36 -14.14
CA SER A 111 -9.46 -0.76 -14.73
C SER A 111 -9.41 -0.73 -16.25
N ALA A 112 -9.47 -1.91 -16.86
CA ALA A 112 -9.41 -2.09 -18.30
C ALA A 112 -10.75 -2.58 -18.85
N TYR A 113 -11.30 -1.87 -19.84
CA TYR A 113 -12.56 -2.22 -20.49
C TYR A 113 -12.36 -3.09 -21.74
N ASP A 114 -13.04 -4.22 -21.78
CA ASP A 114 -13.15 -5.09 -22.95
C ASP A 114 -14.48 -4.84 -23.67
N LYS A 115 -14.39 -4.25 -24.87
CA LYS A 115 -15.54 -3.94 -25.72
C LYS A 115 -16.29 -5.18 -26.22
N SER A 116 -15.60 -6.31 -26.34
CA SER A 116 -16.20 -7.52 -26.93
C SER A 116 -17.16 -8.21 -25.96
N SER A 117 -16.88 -8.10 -24.66
CA SER A 117 -17.65 -8.70 -23.58
C SER A 117 -18.44 -7.69 -22.74
N ASP A 118 -18.27 -6.38 -23.01
CA ASP A 118 -18.87 -5.28 -22.24
C ASP A 118 -18.56 -5.35 -20.74
N ILE A 119 -17.30 -5.66 -20.43
CA ILE A 119 -16.82 -5.96 -19.09
C ILE A 119 -15.58 -5.13 -18.78
N TRP A 120 -15.51 -4.63 -17.56
CA TRP A 120 -14.32 -4.05 -16.97
C TRP A 120 -13.55 -5.11 -16.18
N SER A 121 -12.23 -4.99 -16.15
CA SER A 121 -11.40 -5.84 -15.29
C SER A 121 -10.40 -5.05 -14.47
N ILE A 122 -10.25 -5.45 -13.22
CA ILE A 122 -9.26 -4.95 -12.27
C ILE A 122 -8.36 -6.13 -11.94
N SER A 123 -7.05 -5.99 -12.17
CA SER A 123 -6.08 -7.06 -11.91
C SER A 123 -5.11 -6.61 -10.84
N THR A 124 -4.97 -7.40 -9.78
CA THR A 124 -4.12 -7.08 -8.62
C THR A 124 -2.95 -8.06 -8.52
N GLY A 125 -1.99 -7.68 -7.68
CA GLY A 125 -0.78 -8.45 -7.42
C GLY A 125 0.35 -8.13 -8.38
N PRO A 126 1.56 -8.63 -8.06
CA PRO A 126 2.76 -8.24 -8.79
C PRO A 126 2.71 -8.78 -10.21
N SER A 127 2.97 -7.92 -11.20
CA SER A 127 3.13 -8.37 -12.58
C SER A 127 4.39 -9.24 -12.69
N GLU A 128 4.37 -10.24 -13.57
CA GLU A 128 5.53 -11.12 -13.81
C GLU A 128 6.83 -10.34 -14.08
N LYS A 129 6.73 -9.20 -14.76
CA LYS A 129 7.86 -8.33 -15.11
C LYS A 129 8.47 -7.59 -13.91
N LEU A 130 7.71 -7.44 -12.83
CA LEU A 130 8.10 -6.71 -11.62
C LEU A 130 8.39 -7.65 -10.45
N MET A 131 8.36 -8.97 -10.65
CA MET A 131 8.51 -9.93 -9.55
C MET A 131 9.85 -9.86 -8.84
N GLU A 132 10.95 -9.66 -9.59
CA GLU A 132 12.28 -9.49 -9.01
C GLU A 132 12.34 -8.23 -8.14
N GLU A 133 11.85 -7.10 -8.66
CA GLU A 133 11.80 -5.84 -7.93
C GLU A 133 10.87 -5.93 -6.70
N TYR A 134 9.75 -6.65 -6.81
CA TYR A 134 8.83 -6.89 -5.70
C TYR A 134 9.50 -7.73 -4.60
N PHE A 135 10.25 -8.76 -4.98
CA PHE A 135 11.01 -9.58 -4.03
C PHE A 135 12.09 -8.76 -3.31
N GLU A 136 12.89 -7.98 -4.05
CA GLU A 136 13.89 -7.09 -3.47
C GLU A 136 13.26 -6.07 -2.51
N PHE A 137 12.11 -5.54 -2.89
CA PHE A 137 11.34 -4.60 -2.07
C PHE A 137 10.90 -5.24 -0.74
N ILE A 138 10.24 -6.39 -0.79
CA ILE A 138 9.78 -7.11 0.41
C ILE A 138 10.98 -7.52 1.29
N PHE A 139 12.04 -8.06 0.70
CA PHE A 139 13.25 -8.42 1.41
C PHE A 139 13.88 -7.21 2.14
N SER A 140 13.98 -6.07 1.45
CA SER A 140 14.53 -4.84 2.02
C SER A 140 13.67 -4.30 3.17
N GLN A 141 12.33 -4.32 3.03
CA GLN A 141 11.42 -3.95 4.11
C GLN A 141 11.62 -4.83 5.34
N MET A 142 11.64 -6.15 5.16
CA MET A 142 11.82 -7.11 6.25
C MET A 142 13.17 -6.96 6.94
N MET A 143 14.26 -6.80 6.17
CA MET A 143 15.59 -6.59 6.72
C MET A 143 15.68 -5.29 7.51
N PHE A 144 15.14 -4.18 6.99
CA PHE A 144 15.11 -2.91 7.71
C PHE A 144 14.34 -3.03 9.03
N GLN A 145 13.16 -3.62 9.01
CA GLN A 145 12.31 -3.77 10.20
C GLN A 145 12.93 -4.69 11.24
N THR A 146 13.59 -5.77 10.80
CA THR A 146 14.34 -6.66 11.72
C THR A 146 15.52 -5.92 12.35
N MET A 147 16.31 -5.19 11.57
CA MET A 147 17.43 -4.38 12.10
C MET A 147 16.94 -3.27 13.04
N PHE A 148 15.77 -2.68 12.76
CA PHE A 148 15.15 -1.72 13.66
C PHE A 148 14.80 -2.38 15.00
N LEU A 149 14.15 -3.54 14.99
CA LEU A 149 13.89 -4.32 16.22
C LEU A 149 15.17 -4.68 16.97
N GLU A 150 16.22 -5.14 16.27
CA GLU A 150 17.55 -5.43 16.86
C GLU A 150 18.15 -4.17 17.51
N SER A 151 18.00 -3.00 16.89
CA SER A 151 18.52 -1.73 17.45
C SER A 151 17.81 -1.30 18.74
N LEU A 152 16.56 -1.72 18.92
CA LEU A 152 15.78 -1.44 20.12
C LEU A 152 16.13 -2.39 21.29
N GLU A 153 16.94 -3.43 21.09
CA GLU A 153 17.46 -4.24 22.21
C GLU A 153 18.45 -3.44 23.08
N LYS A 154 19.14 -2.46 22.48
CA LYS A 154 20.06 -1.53 23.15
C LYS A 154 19.79 -0.11 22.66
N PRO A 155 18.66 0.49 23.07
CA PRO A 155 18.15 1.70 22.46
C PRO A 155 19.11 2.88 22.66
N SER A 156 19.26 3.68 21.61
CA SER A 156 19.92 4.99 21.70
C SER A 156 19.07 5.97 22.52
N LYS A 157 19.60 7.16 22.82
CA LYS A 157 18.90 8.16 23.64
C LYS A 157 17.54 8.55 23.07
N GLU A 158 17.42 8.54 21.76
CA GLU A 158 16.22 8.89 20.99
C GLU A 158 15.07 7.90 21.20
N PHE A 159 15.36 6.65 21.56
CA PHE A 159 14.38 5.58 21.80
C PHE A 159 14.35 5.13 23.27
N GLN A 160 15.02 5.85 24.18
CA GLN A 160 15.04 5.51 25.60
C GLN A 160 13.65 5.69 26.22
N GLY A 161 13.13 4.62 26.82
CA GLY A 161 11.81 4.60 27.45
C GLY A 161 10.66 4.28 26.49
N GLU A 162 10.95 4.11 25.20
CA GLU A 162 9.97 3.63 24.22
C GLU A 162 9.70 2.13 24.41
N PHE A 163 8.46 1.72 24.14
CA PHE A 163 8.06 0.32 24.24
C PHE A 163 8.50 -0.49 23.01
N ASN A 164 8.98 -1.72 23.25
CA ASN A 164 9.33 -2.72 22.24
C ASN A 164 8.96 -4.11 22.77
N ASP A 165 8.05 -4.81 22.09
CA ASP A 165 7.63 -6.19 22.38
C ASP A 165 8.41 -7.24 21.57
N GLY A 166 9.40 -6.82 20.78
CA GLY A 166 10.21 -7.68 19.92
C GLY A 166 9.50 -8.07 18.61
N ALA A 167 8.40 -7.39 18.27
CA ALA A 167 7.69 -7.59 17.02
C ALA A 167 7.16 -6.28 16.43
N ILE A 168 6.82 -6.31 15.15
CA ILE A 168 6.11 -5.22 14.47
C ILE A 168 4.91 -5.82 13.76
N SER A 169 3.74 -5.24 13.96
CA SER A 169 2.51 -5.69 13.30
C SER A 169 1.97 -4.60 12.40
N HIS A 170 1.87 -4.89 11.10
CA HIS A 170 1.30 -4.01 10.10
C HIS A 170 -0.07 -4.55 9.69
N LYS A 171 -1.06 -3.66 9.62
CA LYS A 171 -2.36 -3.95 9.05
C LYS A 171 -2.63 -2.96 7.92
N LYS A 172 -2.86 -3.45 6.71
CA LYS A 172 -3.22 -2.63 5.55
C LYS A 172 -4.60 -3.05 5.08
N THR A 173 -5.50 -2.10 4.91
CA THR A 173 -6.84 -2.34 4.35
C THR A 173 -6.98 -1.52 3.09
N THR A 174 -7.18 -2.17 1.96
CA THR A 174 -7.41 -1.53 0.66
C THR A 174 -8.86 -1.78 0.25
N GLU A 175 -9.64 -0.72 0.21
CA GLU A 175 -11.06 -0.73 -0.14
C GLU A 175 -11.25 -0.11 -1.54
N VAL A 176 -11.65 -0.92 -2.51
CA VAL A 176 -11.93 -0.49 -3.88
C VAL A 176 -13.44 -0.37 -4.04
N ILE A 177 -13.93 0.86 -4.15
CA ILE A 177 -15.34 1.20 -4.30
C ILE A 177 -15.63 1.41 -5.79
N LEU A 178 -16.56 0.63 -6.33
CA LEU A 178 -16.97 0.69 -7.73
C LEU A 178 -18.03 1.78 -7.96
N PRO A 179 -18.18 2.25 -9.22
CA PRO A 179 -19.23 3.19 -9.59
C PRO A 179 -20.63 2.68 -9.25
N GLU A 180 -21.58 3.59 -9.05
CA GLU A 180 -22.98 3.22 -8.86
C GLU A 180 -23.50 2.38 -10.04
N GLY A 181 -24.23 1.31 -9.75
CA GLY A 181 -24.75 0.37 -10.75
C GLY A 181 -23.72 -0.63 -11.28
N ALA A 182 -22.49 -0.62 -10.73
CA ALA A 182 -21.52 -1.68 -10.98
C ALA A 182 -21.90 -2.97 -10.24
N GLU A 183 -21.65 -4.10 -10.88
CA GLU A 183 -21.83 -5.45 -10.34
C GLU A 183 -20.54 -6.24 -10.55
N ILE A 184 -20.04 -6.87 -9.49
CA ILE A 184 -18.89 -7.77 -9.55
C ILE A 184 -19.39 -9.13 -10.03
N VAL A 185 -19.12 -9.45 -11.28
CA VAL A 185 -19.66 -10.63 -11.99
C VAL A 185 -19.14 -11.94 -11.37
N ASN A 186 -17.89 -11.94 -10.89
CA ASN A 186 -17.24 -13.10 -10.30
C ASN A 186 -17.10 -12.99 -8.78
N ALA A 187 -18.08 -12.37 -8.09
CA ALA A 187 -18.02 -12.16 -6.64
C ALA A 187 -17.81 -13.47 -5.85
N ASP A 188 -18.51 -14.53 -6.21
CA ASP A 188 -18.42 -15.85 -5.55
C ASP A 188 -17.04 -16.51 -5.66
N GLU A 189 -16.25 -16.15 -6.68
CA GLU A 189 -14.88 -16.66 -6.85
C GLU A 189 -13.86 -15.88 -6.01
N LEU A 190 -14.18 -14.62 -5.70
CA LEU A 190 -13.29 -13.69 -5.03
C LEU A 190 -13.52 -13.64 -3.52
N ASP A 191 -14.77 -13.78 -3.08
CA ASP A 191 -15.12 -13.63 -1.67
C ASP A 191 -14.53 -14.77 -0.83
N GLY A 192 -13.84 -14.41 0.24
CA GLY A 192 -13.17 -15.36 1.12
C GLY A 192 -11.86 -15.93 0.56
N MET A 193 -11.29 -15.37 -0.51
CA MET A 193 -9.92 -15.70 -0.90
C MET A 193 -8.94 -15.28 0.21
N ASN A 194 -7.97 -16.15 0.51
CA ASN A 194 -6.98 -15.92 1.54
C ASN A 194 -5.58 -16.33 1.06
N TRP A 195 -4.56 -15.61 1.52
CA TRP A 195 -3.16 -15.87 1.22
C TRP A 195 -2.32 -15.84 2.49
N ILE A 196 -1.28 -16.67 2.56
CA ILE A 196 -0.31 -16.67 3.65
C ILE A 196 1.08 -16.91 3.04
N VAL A 197 2.05 -16.13 3.49
CA VAL A 197 3.47 -16.28 3.21
C VAL A 197 4.18 -16.34 4.56
N ASP A 198 4.76 -17.50 4.87
CA ASP A 198 5.60 -17.70 6.04
C ASP A 198 7.06 -17.45 5.63
N PHE A 199 7.68 -16.45 6.24
CA PHE A 199 9.09 -16.11 5.98
C PHE A 199 10.05 -16.84 6.91
N GLY A 200 9.55 -17.71 7.80
CA GLY A 200 10.31 -18.33 8.86
C GLY A 200 10.64 -17.35 9.99
N GLY A 201 11.21 -17.86 11.08
CA GLY A 201 11.51 -17.05 12.26
C GLY A 201 10.25 -16.44 12.91
N GLY A 202 9.04 -16.91 12.61
CA GLY A 202 7.80 -16.32 13.12
C GLY A 202 7.36 -15.04 12.41
N SER A 203 8.03 -14.62 11.34
CA SER A 203 7.56 -13.53 10.48
C SER A 203 6.60 -14.06 9.42
N VAL A 204 5.40 -13.48 9.33
CA VAL A 204 4.31 -13.95 8.46
C VAL A 204 3.63 -12.76 7.80
N MET A 205 3.30 -12.91 6.51
CA MET A 205 2.40 -12.01 5.80
C MET A 205 1.15 -12.78 5.37
N SER A 206 -0.02 -12.19 5.58
CA SER A 206 -1.30 -12.81 5.23
C SER A 206 -2.24 -11.79 4.62
N ALA A 207 -3.11 -12.22 3.71
CA ALA A 207 -4.14 -11.39 3.13
C ALA A 207 -5.47 -12.13 3.09
N SER A 208 -6.55 -11.36 3.14
CA SER A 208 -7.92 -11.83 2.92
C SER A 208 -8.66 -10.85 2.02
N LEU A 209 -9.46 -11.38 1.10
CA LEU A 209 -10.32 -10.60 0.22
C LEU A 209 -11.77 -10.88 0.60
N SER A 210 -12.53 -9.81 0.83
CA SER A 210 -13.98 -9.86 0.96
C SER A 210 -14.64 -9.00 -0.11
N VAL A 211 -15.78 -9.47 -0.60
CA VAL A 211 -16.61 -8.75 -1.56
C VAL A 211 -17.87 -8.27 -0.85
N SER A 212 -18.16 -6.98 -0.95
CA SER A 212 -19.46 -6.40 -0.61
C SER A 212 -20.14 -5.88 -1.87
N ASP A 213 -21.42 -5.48 -1.77
CA ASP A 213 -22.28 -5.14 -2.92
C ASP A 213 -21.58 -4.39 -4.06
N ASN A 214 -20.85 -3.31 -3.73
CA ASN A 214 -20.14 -2.49 -4.70
C ASN A 214 -18.65 -2.28 -4.36
N ALA A 215 -18.06 -3.10 -3.48
CA ALA A 215 -16.68 -2.92 -3.09
C ALA A 215 -15.90 -4.23 -2.92
N LEU A 216 -14.60 -4.14 -3.21
CA LEU A 216 -13.61 -5.17 -2.90
C LEU A 216 -12.78 -4.67 -1.71
N VAL A 217 -12.66 -5.48 -0.67
CA VAL A 217 -11.85 -5.12 0.51
C VAL A 217 -10.75 -6.16 0.69
N LEU A 218 -9.51 -5.75 0.41
CA LEU A 218 -8.30 -6.52 0.66
C LEU A 218 -7.72 -6.11 2.01
N THR A 219 -7.69 -7.03 2.97
CA THR A 219 -7.04 -6.82 4.27
C THR A 219 -5.76 -7.63 4.34
N GLU A 220 -4.63 -6.95 4.43
CA GLU A 220 -3.30 -7.52 4.58
C GLU A 220 -2.79 -7.31 6.01
N GLN A 221 -2.11 -8.32 6.54
CA GLN A 221 -1.43 -8.29 7.82
C GLN A 221 0.00 -8.77 7.62
N LEU A 222 0.96 -8.05 8.18
CA LEU A 222 2.36 -8.44 8.19
C LEU A 222 2.84 -8.38 9.64
N HIS A 223 3.20 -9.54 10.17
CA HIS A 223 3.81 -9.68 11.48
C HIS A 223 5.29 -9.98 11.29
N ILE A 224 6.15 -9.18 11.89
CA ILE A 224 7.61 -9.33 11.84
C ILE A 224 8.09 -9.53 13.24
N SER A 225 8.88 -10.59 13.44
CA SER A 225 9.51 -10.86 14.72
C SER A 225 10.98 -10.42 14.68
N LEU A 226 11.59 -10.32 15.86
CA LEU A 226 13.03 -10.11 16.00
C LEU A 226 13.88 -11.23 15.38
N SER A 227 13.31 -12.43 15.18
CA SER A 227 14.04 -13.54 14.58
C SER A 227 14.12 -13.38 13.06
N ARG A 228 15.31 -13.58 12.51
CA ARG A 228 15.56 -13.41 11.08
C ARG A 228 14.69 -14.34 10.24
N PRO A 229 14.13 -13.85 9.12
CA PRO A 229 13.31 -14.65 8.23
C PRO A 229 14.16 -15.72 7.52
N SER A 230 14.11 -16.95 8.02
CA SER A 230 14.96 -18.05 7.56
C SER A 230 14.55 -18.60 6.19
N ALA A 231 13.32 -18.33 5.72
CA ALA A 231 12.84 -18.82 4.42
C ALA A 231 13.63 -18.22 3.24
N PHE A 232 14.20 -17.01 3.37
CA PHE A 232 15.09 -16.45 2.35
C PHE A 232 16.37 -17.27 2.13
N LEU A 233 16.74 -18.09 3.11
CA LEU A 233 17.91 -18.98 3.05
C LEU A 233 17.54 -20.39 2.54
N ASP A 234 16.24 -20.67 2.36
CA ASP A 234 15.75 -21.97 1.89
C ASP A 234 15.80 -22.04 0.36
N HIS A 235 16.50 -23.05 -0.16
CA HIS A 235 16.68 -23.27 -1.60
C HIS A 235 15.48 -23.96 -2.28
N ARG A 236 14.42 -24.31 -1.52
CA ARG A 236 13.26 -25.03 -2.05
C ARG A 236 12.29 -24.15 -2.85
N GLY A 237 12.39 -22.81 -2.76
CA GLY A 237 11.63 -21.87 -3.59
C GLY A 237 10.11 -21.79 -3.33
N GLU A 238 9.56 -22.60 -2.42
CA GLU A 238 8.12 -22.60 -2.06
C GLU A 238 7.64 -21.23 -1.57
N PHE A 239 8.49 -20.53 -0.81
CA PHE A 239 8.18 -19.19 -0.33
C PHE A 239 8.06 -18.18 -1.50
N ILE A 240 8.90 -18.33 -2.55
CA ILE A 240 8.88 -17.45 -3.74
C ILE A 240 7.56 -17.62 -4.47
N MET A 241 7.10 -18.86 -4.64
CA MET A 241 5.81 -19.16 -5.26
C MET A 241 4.63 -18.64 -4.44
N SER A 242 4.74 -18.68 -3.11
CA SER A 242 3.72 -18.11 -2.21
C SER A 242 3.67 -16.58 -2.36
N LEU A 243 4.82 -15.93 -2.43
CA LEU A 243 4.92 -14.48 -2.66
C LEU A 243 4.44 -14.07 -4.06
N TYR A 244 4.71 -14.88 -5.09
CA TYR A 244 4.25 -14.67 -6.46
C TYR A 244 2.71 -14.68 -6.58
N ASN A 245 2.06 -15.55 -5.82
CA ASN A 245 0.59 -15.68 -5.82
C ASN A 245 -0.09 -14.78 -4.78
N TYR A 246 0.67 -14.12 -3.91
CA TYR A 246 0.13 -13.35 -2.81
C TYR A 246 -0.72 -12.17 -3.29
N ALA A 247 -1.94 -12.07 -2.75
CA ALA A 247 -2.93 -11.03 -3.07
C ALA A 247 -3.24 -10.86 -4.58
N ARG A 248 -2.91 -11.87 -5.40
CA ARG A 248 -3.14 -11.85 -6.85
C ARG A 248 -4.54 -12.36 -7.16
N PHE A 249 -5.37 -11.51 -7.74
CA PHE A 249 -6.70 -11.87 -8.23
C PHE A 249 -7.12 -10.99 -9.41
N ARG A 250 -8.21 -11.36 -10.07
CA ARG A 250 -8.82 -10.57 -11.15
C ARG A 250 -10.31 -10.41 -10.88
N SER A 251 -10.74 -9.16 -10.71
CA SER A 251 -12.15 -8.83 -10.63
C SER A 251 -12.71 -8.47 -12.00
N THR A 252 -13.93 -8.94 -12.24
CA THR A 252 -14.69 -8.74 -13.46
C THR A 252 -15.93 -7.94 -13.12
N VAL A 253 -16.07 -6.76 -13.70
CA VAL A 253 -17.11 -5.79 -13.32
C VAL A 253 -17.99 -5.47 -14.53
N SER A 254 -19.30 -5.56 -14.33
CA SER A 254 -20.30 -5.11 -15.31
C SER A 254 -20.94 -3.81 -14.83
N LEU A 255 -21.13 -2.85 -15.74
CA LEU A 255 -21.88 -1.62 -15.45
C LEU A 255 -23.28 -1.76 -16.04
N LYS A 256 -24.24 -2.30 -15.28
CA LYS A 256 -25.62 -2.45 -15.74
C LYS A 256 -26.41 -1.18 -15.47
N GLY A 257 -26.57 -0.32 -16.49
CA GLY A 257 -27.63 0.70 -16.50
C GLY A 257 -27.23 2.09 -17.02
N ARG A 258 -27.88 2.48 -18.12
CA ARG A 258 -28.18 3.85 -18.60
C ARG A 258 -27.18 4.97 -18.24
N PHE A 259 -25.92 4.82 -18.64
CA PHE A 259 -25.18 6.02 -19.02
C PHE A 259 -25.77 6.51 -20.34
N LEU A 260 -26.61 7.55 -20.27
CA LEU A 260 -26.68 8.50 -21.37
C LEU A 260 -25.26 9.05 -21.49
N PHE A 261 -24.42 8.39 -22.28
CA PHE A 261 -23.21 9.01 -22.79
C PHE A 261 -23.66 10.37 -23.30
N PRO A 262 -23.11 11.50 -22.81
CA PRO A 262 -23.29 12.74 -23.53
C PRO A 262 -22.75 12.44 -24.92
N VAL A 263 -23.67 12.39 -25.89
CA VAL A 263 -23.36 12.25 -27.31
C VAL A 263 -22.31 13.31 -27.55
N ARG A 264 -21.04 12.90 -27.72
CA ARG A 264 -20.01 13.78 -28.25
C ARG A 264 -20.56 14.20 -29.60
N TYR A 265 -21.05 15.43 -29.69
CA TYR A 265 -21.35 16.05 -30.96
C TYR A 265 -20.14 15.82 -31.86
N ALA A 266 -20.39 15.11 -32.96
CA ALA A 266 -19.42 14.93 -34.02
C ALA A 266 -18.86 16.30 -34.38
N ARG A 267 -17.57 16.54 -34.12
CA ARG A 267 -16.87 17.65 -34.77
C ARG A 267 -16.80 17.31 -36.24
N ASN A 268 -17.50 18.09 -37.06
CA ASN A 268 -17.32 18.12 -38.50
C ASN A 268 -15.82 18.34 -38.84
N PRO A 269 -15.33 17.72 -39.92
CA PRO A 269 -13.94 17.86 -40.33
C PRO A 269 -13.73 19.14 -41.14
N GLY A 270 -12.60 19.80 -40.90
CA GLY A 270 -11.99 20.74 -41.85
C GLY A 270 -11.18 21.86 -41.18
N PRO A 271 -10.22 22.48 -41.87
CA PRO A 271 -9.26 21.92 -42.82
C PRO A 271 -7.82 22.04 -42.29
N THR A 272 -6.95 21.27 -42.93
CA THR A 272 -5.48 21.31 -42.86
C THR A 272 -4.90 22.71 -43.02
N THR A 273 -4.07 23.12 -42.07
CA THR A 273 -2.92 24.01 -42.32
C THR A 273 -1.86 23.76 -41.25
N GLY A 274 -0.66 23.45 -41.71
CA GLY A 274 0.45 23.09 -40.86
C GLY A 274 1.06 24.28 -40.13
N GLN A 275 1.66 23.98 -38.99
CA GLN A 275 2.87 24.63 -38.51
C GLN A 275 3.62 23.61 -37.64
N ALA A 276 4.79 23.20 -38.13
CA ALA A 276 5.74 22.39 -37.40
C ALA A 276 6.39 23.26 -36.33
N ILE A 277 6.23 22.89 -35.06
CA ILE A 277 7.05 23.42 -33.97
C ILE A 277 8.04 22.32 -33.60
N SER A 278 9.27 22.50 -34.08
CA SER A 278 10.44 21.71 -33.69
C SER A 278 10.87 22.15 -32.29
N ILE A 279 10.70 21.28 -31.30
CA ILE A 279 11.33 21.44 -29.98
C ILE A 279 12.55 20.50 -29.94
N ARG A 280 13.75 21.09 -29.98
CA ARG A 280 15.01 20.40 -29.68
C ARG A 280 15.09 20.17 -28.17
N ILE A 281 15.22 18.93 -27.75
CA ILE A 281 15.61 18.56 -26.38
C ILE A 281 17.11 18.25 -26.43
N SER A 282 17.92 19.04 -25.70
CA SER A 282 19.34 18.76 -25.47
C SER A 282 19.48 17.63 -24.45
N PRO A 283 20.34 16.62 -24.69
CA PRO A 283 20.64 15.60 -23.70
C PRO A 283 21.86 16.04 -22.89
N ASP A 284 21.63 16.54 -21.68
CA ASP A 284 22.66 16.58 -20.66
C ASP A 284 22.00 16.40 -19.31
N LEU A 285 22.27 15.26 -18.68
CA LEU A 285 22.42 15.10 -17.22
C LEU A 285 22.88 13.67 -16.95
N ASN A 286 24.20 13.54 -17.05
CA ASN A 286 24.99 12.40 -16.64
C ASN A 286 25.19 12.53 -15.11
N CYS A 287 24.37 11.87 -14.29
CA CYS A 287 24.58 11.80 -12.84
C CYS A 287 24.73 10.35 -12.40
N ARG A 288 25.95 9.83 -12.54
CA ARG A 288 26.41 8.62 -11.82
C ARG A 288 26.83 9.04 -10.42
N GLN A 289 26.04 8.75 -9.40
CA GLN A 289 26.53 8.68 -8.03
C GLN A 289 26.90 7.23 -7.69
N LYS A 290 28.21 7.04 -7.48
CA LYS A 290 28.79 5.81 -6.93
C LYS A 290 28.54 5.79 -5.43
N TRP A 291 27.84 4.78 -4.94
CA TRP A 291 27.87 4.42 -3.53
C TRP A 291 29.20 3.73 -3.22
N ARG A 292 29.97 4.28 -2.28
CA ARG A 292 31.05 3.57 -1.58
C ARG A 292 30.59 3.40 -0.14
N PHE A 293 30.51 2.16 0.33
CA PHE A 293 30.42 1.84 1.74
C PHE A 293 31.84 1.62 2.31
N PRO A 294 32.10 1.95 3.59
CA PRO A 294 33.32 1.58 4.29
C PRO A 294 33.42 0.06 4.53
#